data_AF-A0A1B6L8J1-F1
#
_entry.id   AF-A0A1B6L8J1-F1
#
_cell.length_a   1.000
_cell.length_b   1.000
_cell.length_c   1.000
_cell.angle_alpha   90.00
_cell.angle_beta   90.00
_cell.angle_gamma   90.00
#
_symmetry.space_group_name_H-M   'P 1'
#
loop_
_entity.id
_entity.type
_entity.pdbx_description
1 polymer ?
#
loop_
_entity_poly.entity_id
_entity_poly.type
_entity_poly.pdbx_seq_one_letter_code
_entity_poly.pdbx_strand_id
1 'polypeptide(L)'
;MSSDLTEFQKDKIERNRLKALQLRKSKIVPHPYFKDSSCAVECLDKNIIRFEGSKFVDSGGGFLIEEKTGEIQVQEVINFVEDIPPLSIPDQPTCEECKQKFGDSFLLKSFDYNVCDGCRDNEEKHSLITRTDAKNEFLLKDCDLDKREPILKFIVRKNPHNVRWGEMKLYLFKQIEKRALEVWGSEEELEKQRELREEKRVLSKTKKYNKNMKALRMNVRSSLYNKTTSASHEHEFGSETYNEEEDNYSHTCKTCQYEETFEKM
;
A
#
# COMPACT_ATOMS: atom_id res chain seq x y z
N MET A 1 -33.45 -27.13 -7.60
CA MET A 1 -33.08 -28.21 -8.53
C MET A 1 -31.61 -27.98 -8.88
N SER A 2 -30.70 -28.75 -8.29
CA SER A 2 -29.27 -28.65 -8.59
C SER A 2 -29.05 -29.11 -10.04
N SER A 3 -28.50 -28.23 -10.87
CA SER A 3 -28.14 -28.57 -12.24
C SER A 3 -26.92 -29.48 -12.22
N ASP A 4 -27.17 -30.79 -12.25
CA ASP A 4 -26.12 -31.78 -12.34
C ASP A 4 -25.35 -31.63 -13.66
N LEU A 5 -24.01 -31.67 -13.56
CA LEU A 5 -23.12 -31.55 -14.72
C LEU A 5 -23.35 -32.70 -15.70
N THR A 6 -23.34 -32.37 -16.99
CA THR A 6 -23.46 -33.38 -18.04
C THR A 6 -22.25 -34.32 -18.03
N GLU A 7 -22.42 -35.55 -18.51
CA GLU A 7 -21.38 -36.56 -18.53
C GLU A 7 -20.13 -36.09 -19.29
N PHE A 8 -20.33 -35.38 -20.41
CA PHE A 8 -19.25 -34.74 -21.16
C PHE A 8 -18.47 -33.70 -20.36
N GLN A 9 -19.15 -32.92 -19.49
CA GLN A 9 -18.50 -31.95 -18.63
C GLN A 9 -17.67 -32.64 -17.54
N LYS A 10 -18.18 -33.75 -16.97
CA LYS A 10 -17.46 -34.56 -15.97
C LYS A 10 -16.18 -35.16 -16.55
N ASP A 11 -16.27 -35.76 -17.74
CA ASP A 11 -15.12 -36.31 -18.49
C ASP A 11 -14.05 -35.25 -18.77
N LYS A 12 -14.48 -34.06 -19.18
CA LYS A 12 -13.56 -32.95 -19.46
C LYS A 12 -12.86 -32.48 -18.18
N ILE A 13 -13.58 -32.42 -17.07
CA ILE A 13 -13.02 -32.08 -15.75
C ILE A 13 -11.99 -33.14 -15.32
N GLU A 14 -12.30 -34.42 -15.50
CA GLU A 14 -11.41 -35.51 -15.11
C GLU A 14 -10.13 -35.55 -15.97
N ARG A 15 -10.23 -35.38 -17.29
CA ARG A 15 -9.06 -35.25 -18.17
C ARG A 15 -8.17 -34.07 -17.78
N ASN A 16 -8.77 -32.91 -17.48
CA ASN A 16 -8.01 -31.74 -17.03
C ASN A 16 -7.33 -31.98 -15.67
N ARG A 17 -8.01 -32.67 -14.75
CA ARG A 17 -7.47 -33.04 -13.45
C ARG A 17 -6.29 -33.99 -13.58
N LEU A 18 -6.39 -35.03 -14.42
CA LEU A 18 -5.31 -35.98 -14.68
C LEU A 18 -4.10 -35.28 -15.32
N LYS A 19 -4.33 -34.42 -16.31
CA LYS A 19 -3.27 -33.62 -16.95
C LYS A 19 -2.55 -32.71 -15.95
N ALA A 20 -3.28 -32.07 -15.04
CA ALA A 20 -2.71 -31.23 -13.99
C ALA A 20 -1.87 -32.04 -12.98
N LEU A 21 -2.34 -33.24 -12.59
CA LEU A 21 -1.58 -34.13 -11.71
C LEU A 21 -0.29 -34.63 -12.37
N GLN A 22 -0.33 -34.96 -13.66
CA GLN A 22 0.84 -35.40 -14.40
C GLN A 22 1.89 -34.30 -14.54
N LEU A 23 1.48 -33.07 -14.84
CA LEU A 23 2.37 -31.90 -14.86
C LEU A 23 2.97 -31.58 -13.49
N ARG A 24 2.21 -31.79 -12.41
CA ARG A 24 2.71 -31.60 -11.04
C ARG A 24 3.76 -32.65 -10.69
N LYS A 25 3.55 -33.92 -11.06
CA LYS A 25 4.53 -35.00 -10.87
C LYS A 25 5.80 -34.77 -11.68
N SER A 26 5.69 -34.33 -12.94
CA SER A 26 6.87 -34.06 -13.78
C SER A 26 7.69 -32.85 -13.32
N LYS A 27 7.05 -31.86 -12.66
CA LYS A 27 7.76 -30.72 -12.05
C LYS A 27 8.50 -31.07 -10.76
N ILE A 28 8.17 -32.19 -10.12
CA ILE A 28 8.83 -32.67 -8.89
C ILE A 28 9.93 -33.69 -9.25
N VAL A 29 10.61 -33.51 -10.39
CA VAL A 29 11.84 -34.25 -10.67
C VAL A 29 12.99 -33.39 -10.11
N PRO A 30 13.63 -33.78 -8.99
CA PRO A 30 14.82 -33.10 -8.54
C PRO A 30 15.90 -33.21 -9.62
N HIS A 31 16.62 -32.12 -9.83
CA HIS A 31 17.65 -32.00 -10.87
C HIS A 31 18.63 -33.18 -10.78
N PRO A 32 19.00 -33.84 -11.89
CA PRO A 32 19.77 -35.09 -11.90
C PRO A 32 21.22 -34.97 -11.39
N TYR A 33 21.64 -33.78 -10.94
CA TYR A 33 22.96 -33.50 -10.38
C TYR A 33 22.99 -33.40 -8.85
N PHE A 34 21.88 -33.70 -8.15
CA PHE A 34 21.84 -33.83 -6.69
C PHE A 34 22.29 -35.24 -6.27
N LYS A 35 23.53 -35.59 -6.59
CA LYS A 35 24.22 -36.73 -6.00
C LYS A 35 25.64 -36.27 -5.66
N ASP A 36 25.94 -36.37 -4.36
CA ASP A 36 27.27 -36.26 -3.77
C ASP A 36 27.69 -34.83 -3.37
N SER A 37 26.99 -34.26 -2.39
CA SER A 37 27.62 -33.30 -1.46
C SER A 37 26.97 -33.45 -0.08
N SER A 38 27.80 -33.73 0.92
CA SER A 38 27.41 -33.88 2.33
C SER A 38 27.11 -32.52 2.98
N CYS A 39 26.28 -31.71 2.34
CA CYS A 39 25.83 -30.42 2.87
C CYS A 39 24.45 -30.61 3.51
N ALA A 40 24.39 -30.47 4.83
CA ALA A 40 23.18 -30.65 5.63
C ALA A 40 22.14 -29.57 5.30
N VAL A 41 21.26 -29.84 4.33
CA VAL A 41 20.04 -29.05 4.11
C VAL A 41 18.94 -29.63 4.98
N GLU A 42 18.73 -29.04 6.15
CA GLU A 42 17.57 -29.35 7.01
C GLU A 42 16.34 -28.61 6.50
N CYS A 43 15.55 -29.28 5.65
CA CYS A 43 14.24 -28.79 5.20
C CYS A 43 13.20 -28.98 6.30
N LEU A 44 13.15 -28.07 7.28
CA LEU A 44 12.21 -28.15 8.39
C LEU A 44 10.78 -27.71 8.00
N ASP A 45 10.61 -26.92 6.92
CA ASP A 45 9.30 -26.51 6.40
C ASP A 45 9.35 -26.24 4.88
N LYS A 46 8.24 -26.48 4.18
CA LYS A 46 8.15 -26.40 2.69
C LYS A 46 8.53 -25.04 2.09
N ASN A 47 8.61 -23.98 2.90
CA ASN A 47 8.87 -22.61 2.47
C ASN A 47 10.16 -22.00 3.06
N ILE A 48 10.94 -22.76 3.85
CA ILE A 48 12.12 -22.24 4.55
C ILE A 48 13.32 -23.13 4.27
N ILE A 49 14.38 -22.56 3.69
CA ILE A 49 15.65 -23.23 3.42
C ILE A 49 16.73 -22.58 4.28
N ARG A 50 17.53 -23.39 4.98
CA ARG A 50 18.69 -22.93 5.73
C ARG A 50 19.95 -23.34 4.98
N PHE A 51 20.83 -22.38 4.69
CA PHE A 51 22.10 -22.60 4.01
C PHE A 51 23.18 -21.74 4.65
N GLU A 52 24.28 -22.36 5.10
CA GLU A 52 25.46 -21.67 5.69
C GLU A 52 25.12 -20.59 6.75
N GLY A 53 24.13 -20.87 7.62
CA GLY A 53 23.74 -19.94 8.69
C GLY A 53 22.85 -18.77 8.25
N SER A 54 22.37 -18.75 7.00
CA SER A 54 21.38 -17.80 6.48
C SER A 54 20.03 -18.50 6.25
N LYS A 55 18.93 -17.78 6.53
CA LYS A 55 17.57 -18.30 6.40
C LYS A 55 16.91 -17.71 5.15
N PHE A 56 16.53 -18.57 4.22
CA PHE A 56 15.83 -18.17 3.00
C PHE A 56 14.35 -18.49 3.11
N VAL A 57 13.50 -17.49 2.86
CA VAL A 57 12.04 -17.64 2.89
C VAL A 57 11.48 -17.48 1.48
N ASP A 58 10.73 -18.46 1.00
CA ASP A 58 10.02 -18.38 -0.27
C ASP A 58 8.68 -17.64 -0.08
N SER A 59 8.57 -16.47 -0.68
CA SER A 59 7.35 -15.64 -0.68
C SER A 59 6.32 -16.07 -1.72
N GLY A 60 6.60 -17.12 -2.51
CA GLY A 60 5.74 -17.59 -3.60
C GLY A 60 5.83 -16.75 -4.88
N GLY A 61 6.74 -15.78 -4.92
CA GLY A 61 7.00 -14.89 -6.07
C GLY A 61 8.12 -15.35 -7.00
N GLY A 62 8.69 -16.54 -6.80
CA GLY A 62 9.77 -17.09 -7.62
C GLY A 62 11.18 -16.59 -7.27
N PHE A 63 11.33 -15.81 -6.20
CA PHE A 63 12.61 -15.41 -5.61
C PHE A 63 12.61 -15.75 -4.12
N LEU A 64 13.73 -16.32 -3.64
CA LEU A 64 13.94 -16.55 -2.22
C LEU A 64 14.41 -15.25 -1.57
N ILE A 65 13.73 -14.84 -0.51
CA ILE A 65 14.12 -13.68 0.28
C ILE A 65 15.15 -14.15 1.30
N GLU A 66 16.35 -13.62 1.21
CA GLU A 66 17.42 -13.84 2.19
C GLU A 66 17.09 -13.07 3.47
N GLU A 67 16.48 -13.73 4.46
CA GLU A 67 16.58 -13.28 5.85
C GLU A 67 18.02 -13.60 6.27
N LYS A 68 18.93 -12.65 6.04
CA LYS A 68 20.19 -12.66 6.77
C LYS A 68 19.81 -12.69 8.25
N THR A 69 19.97 -13.86 8.86
CA THR A 69 20.35 -13.97 10.27
C THR A 69 21.75 -13.40 10.38
N GLY A 70 21.87 -12.11 10.05
CA GLY A 70 22.62 -11.32 10.97
C GLY A 70 21.96 -11.54 12.34
N GLU A 71 22.71 -11.80 13.41
CA GLU A 71 23.88 -10.96 13.69
C GLU A 71 23.74 -9.65 12.91
N ILE A 72 22.59 -8.98 13.14
CA ILE A 72 22.71 -7.61 13.57
C ILE A 72 23.77 -7.80 14.66
N GLN A 73 25.04 -7.63 14.28
CA GLN A 73 25.91 -6.83 15.09
C GLN A 73 25.03 -5.63 15.32
N VAL A 74 24.26 -5.77 16.40
CA VAL A 74 23.96 -4.69 17.26
C VAL A 74 25.42 -4.32 17.57
N GLN A 75 26.00 -3.45 16.74
CA GLN A 75 26.31 -2.15 17.29
C GLN A 75 25.01 -1.76 17.98
N GLU A 76 24.85 -2.32 19.18
CA GLU A 76 24.52 -1.54 20.31
C GLU A 76 25.61 -0.48 20.17
N VAL A 77 25.28 0.58 19.44
CA VAL A 77 25.23 1.85 20.11
C VAL A 77 24.37 1.58 21.34
N ILE A 78 25.00 0.92 22.32
CA ILE A 78 24.92 1.33 23.69
C ILE A 78 25.30 2.79 23.50
N ASN A 79 24.28 3.62 23.30
CA ASN A 79 24.36 4.95 23.84
C ASN A 79 24.55 4.66 25.32
N PHE A 80 25.81 4.42 25.71
CA PHE A 80 26.30 4.84 26.98
C PHE A 80 25.98 6.33 26.92
N VAL A 81 24.77 6.66 27.37
CA VAL A 81 24.57 7.90 28.07
C VAL A 81 25.57 7.72 29.19
N GLU A 82 26.80 8.21 28.99
CA GLU A 82 27.66 8.53 30.11
C GLU A 82 26.74 9.31 31.01
N ASP A 83 26.41 8.73 32.17
CA ASP A 83 25.62 9.41 33.18
C ASP A 83 26.30 10.75 33.35
N ILE A 84 25.62 11.80 32.90
CA ILE A 84 26.18 13.15 32.83
C ILE A 84 26.77 13.38 34.22
N PRO A 85 28.08 13.71 34.33
CA PRO A 85 28.70 13.93 35.61
C PRO A 85 27.80 14.87 36.41
N PRO A 86 27.47 14.56 37.69
CA PRO A 86 26.55 15.38 38.45
C PRO A 86 27.01 16.83 38.35
N LEU A 87 26.23 17.63 37.63
CA LEU A 87 26.53 19.03 37.38
C LEU A 87 26.76 19.68 38.73
N SER A 88 27.87 20.40 38.86
CA SER A 88 28.09 21.21 40.05
C SER A 88 26.89 22.14 40.23
N ILE A 89 26.40 22.25 41.47
CA ILE A 89 25.18 22.98 41.91
C ILE A 89 24.89 24.33 41.20
N PRO A 90 25.86 25.15 40.75
CA PRO A 90 25.55 26.36 39.96
C PRO A 90 24.88 26.14 38.59
N ASP A 91 25.07 25.00 37.92
CA ASP A 91 24.56 24.75 36.54
C ASP A 91 23.23 23.99 36.47
N GLN A 92 22.56 23.77 37.61
CA GLN A 92 21.27 23.06 37.60
C GLN A 92 20.18 23.87 36.89
N PRO A 93 19.50 23.29 35.89
CA PRO A 93 18.40 23.95 35.19
C PRO A 93 17.25 24.26 36.16
N THR A 94 16.56 25.35 35.87
CA THR A 94 15.40 25.80 36.64
C THR A 94 14.13 25.33 35.93
N CYS A 95 13.20 24.71 36.67
CA CYS A 95 11.93 24.24 36.11
C CYS A 95 11.06 25.41 35.63
N GLU A 96 10.55 25.34 34.40
CA GLU A 96 9.67 26.37 33.84
C GLU A 96 8.33 26.52 34.60
N GLU A 97 7.84 25.45 35.22
CA GLU A 97 6.54 25.43 35.90
C GLU A 97 6.65 25.83 37.38
N CYS A 98 7.48 25.15 38.18
CA CYS A 98 7.61 25.42 39.62
C CYS A 98 8.78 26.34 40.02
N LYS A 99 9.64 26.70 39.07
CA LYS A 99 10.83 27.56 39.29
C LYS A 99 11.85 27.02 40.30
N GLN A 100 11.74 25.74 40.68
CA GLN A 100 12.73 25.07 41.50
C GLN A 100 13.88 24.55 40.62
N LYS A 101 15.09 24.57 41.17
CA LYS A 101 16.25 23.92 40.53
C LYS A 101 16.08 22.42 40.62
N PHE A 102 16.36 21.72 39.53
CA PHE A 102 16.38 20.28 39.49
C PHE A 102 17.65 19.81 38.78
N GLY A 103 18.18 18.65 39.19
CA GLY A 103 19.36 18.07 38.55
C GLY A 103 18.99 17.39 37.24
N ASP A 104 18.20 16.33 37.36
CA ASP A 104 17.79 15.48 36.25
C ASP A 104 16.26 15.41 36.17
N SER A 105 15.74 15.37 34.95
CA SER A 105 14.35 15.00 34.68
C SER A 105 14.24 14.21 33.40
N PHE A 106 13.15 13.47 33.24
CA PHE A 106 12.89 12.72 32.02
C PHE A 106 12.84 13.64 30.79
N LEU A 107 12.13 14.77 30.89
CA LEU A 107 11.94 15.71 29.79
C LEU A 107 13.24 16.42 29.39
N LEU A 108 14.11 16.72 30.36
CA LEU A 108 15.42 17.28 30.09
C LEU A 108 16.30 16.27 29.35
N LYS A 109 16.39 15.03 29.85
CA LYS A 109 17.23 13.98 29.26
C LYS A 109 16.79 13.60 27.84
N SER A 110 15.49 13.53 27.60
CA SER A 110 14.94 13.05 26.32
C SER A 110 14.69 14.15 25.29
N PHE A 111 14.31 15.36 25.70
CA PHE A 111 13.87 16.43 24.81
C PHE A 111 14.59 17.77 25.02
N ASP A 112 15.54 17.87 25.95
CA ASP A 112 16.13 19.14 26.41
C ASP A 112 15.08 20.15 26.88
N TYR A 113 14.01 19.66 27.52
CA TYR A 113 12.91 20.49 27.99
C TYR A 113 12.96 20.67 29.52
N ASN A 114 13.05 21.93 29.97
CA ASN A 114 13.36 22.31 31.35
C ASN A 114 12.16 22.18 32.32
N VAL A 115 11.67 20.96 32.54
CA VAL A 115 10.59 20.68 33.51
C VAL A 115 10.97 19.49 34.39
N CYS A 116 10.80 19.64 35.70
CA CYS A 116 11.05 18.59 36.67
C CYS A 116 9.97 17.50 36.61
N ASP A 117 10.30 16.28 37.06
CA ASP A 117 9.37 15.15 36.99
C ASP A 117 8.11 15.33 37.85
N GLY A 118 8.17 16.15 38.90
CA GLY A 118 7.00 16.50 39.72
C GLY A 118 5.99 17.41 39.02
N CYS A 119 6.43 18.21 38.04
CA CYS A 119 5.57 19.07 37.22
C CYS A 119 5.24 18.44 35.87
N ARG A 120 5.73 17.23 35.60
CA ARG A 120 5.50 16.54 34.33
C ARG A 120 4.06 16.04 34.25
N ASP A 121 3.31 16.70 33.40
CA ASP A 121 1.98 16.29 32.95
C ASP A 121 2.02 15.58 31.59
N ASN A 122 1.74 14.27 31.58
CA ASN A 122 1.77 13.45 30.36
C ASN A 122 0.52 13.56 29.49
N GLU A 123 -0.59 14.08 30.02
CA GLU A 123 -1.87 14.06 29.32
C GLU A 123 -2.09 15.35 28.53
N GLU A 124 -1.74 16.50 29.12
CA GLU A 124 -2.00 17.80 28.53
C GLU A 124 -0.71 18.46 28.03
N LYS A 125 0.07 19.08 28.92
CA LYS A 125 1.20 19.95 28.53
C LYS A 125 2.41 19.24 27.93
N HIS A 126 2.74 18.04 28.40
CA HIS A 126 3.93 17.29 27.98
C HIS A 126 3.56 15.97 27.31
N SER A 127 2.41 15.95 26.64
CA SER A 127 1.99 14.84 25.79
C SER A 127 3.00 14.61 24.65
N LEU A 128 3.09 13.35 24.22
CA LEU A 128 3.96 12.91 23.15
C LEU A 128 3.15 12.65 21.89
N ILE A 129 3.64 13.12 20.74
CA ILE A 129 3.02 12.94 19.44
C ILE A 129 3.92 12.12 18.51
N THR A 130 3.32 11.26 17.69
CA THR A 130 4.10 10.46 16.72
C THR A 130 4.61 11.35 15.58
N ARG A 131 5.72 10.96 14.95
CA ARG A 131 6.24 11.64 13.75
C ARG A 131 5.19 11.77 12.65
N THR A 132 4.35 10.75 12.47
CA THR A 132 3.30 10.76 11.44
C THR A 132 2.20 11.76 11.77
N ASP A 133 1.75 11.77 13.02
CA ASP A 133 0.66 12.67 13.45
C ASP A 133 1.14 14.11 13.43
N ALA A 134 2.36 14.38 13.89
CA ALA A 134 2.99 15.69 13.78
C ALA A 134 3.01 16.26 12.36
N LYS A 135 3.35 15.43 11.37
CA LYS A 135 3.40 15.85 9.95
C LYS A 135 2.01 16.02 9.36
N ASN A 136 1.03 15.25 9.81
CA ASN A 136 -0.34 15.28 9.31
C ASN A 136 -1.13 16.46 9.91
N GLU A 137 -1.05 16.64 11.22
CA GLU A 137 -1.77 17.68 11.97
C GLU A 137 -1.13 19.05 11.74
N PHE A 138 0.18 19.19 11.99
CA PHE A 138 0.88 20.47 11.85
C PHE A 138 1.46 20.72 10.45
N LEU A 139 1.11 19.87 9.48
CA LEU A 139 1.52 19.98 8.07
C LEU A 139 3.05 20.08 7.86
N LEU A 140 3.83 19.61 8.84
CA LEU A 140 5.28 19.70 8.85
C LEU A 140 5.94 18.73 7.86
N LYS A 141 7.09 19.12 7.33
CA LYS A 141 7.93 18.27 6.46
C LYS A 141 9.07 17.66 7.26
N ASP A 142 9.72 16.63 6.71
CA ASP A 142 10.86 15.98 7.38
C ASP A 142 12.03 16.95 7.62
N CYS A 143 12.26 17.89 6.70
CA CYS A 143 13.27 18.93 6.91
C CYS A 143 12.96 19.84 8.09
N ASP A 144 11.68 20.05 8.40
CA ASP A 144 11.26 20.91 9.51
C ASP A 144 11.48 20.23 10.86
N LEU A 145 11.56 18.90 10.91
CA LEU A 145 11.86 18.11 12.11
C LEU A 145 13.36 17.81 12.25
N ASP A 146 13.99 17.37 11.17
CA ASP A 146 15.35 16.79 11.20
C ASP A 146 16.46 17.81 10.93
N LYS A 147 16.18 18.94 10.27
CA LYS A 147 17.22 19.89 9.80
C LYS A 147 17.14 21.29 10.40
N ARG A 148 15.95 21.77 10.72
CA ARG A 148 15.79 23.11 11.32
C ARG A 148 16.39 23.13 12.71
N GLU A 149 17.14 24.18 12.99
CA GLU A 149 17.74 24.44 14.30
C GLU A 149 16.72 25.11 15.23
N PRO A 150 16.60 24.69 16.51
CA PRO A 150 17.25 23.53 17.13
C PRO A 150 16.62 22.20 16.64
N ILE A 151 17.46 21.18 16.46
CA ILE A 151 17.00 19.86 16.02
C ILE A 151 16.13 19.25 17.12
N LEU A 152 14.91 18.81 16.76
CA LEU A 152 13.99 18.23 17.72
C LEU A 152 14.42 16.80 18.07
N LYS A 153 14.68 16.56 19.36
CA LYS A 153 14.95 15.22 19.89
C LYS A 153 13.65 14.40 19.93
N PHE A 154 13.79 13.08 19.88
CA PHE A 154 12.67 12.15 19.89
C PHE A 154 13.01 10.88 20.68
N ILE A 155 11.97 10.22 21.18
CA ILE A 155 12.06 8.90 21.80
C ILE A 155 11.63 7.85 20.78
N VAL A 156 12.37 6.75 20.71
CA VAL A 156 12.04 5.61 19.85
C VAL A 156 11.27 4.56 20.64
N ARG A 157 10.15 4.08 20.09
CA ARG A 157 9.34 2.99 20.68
C ARG A 157 8.98 1.96 19.62
N LYS A 158 8.73 0.71 20.04
CA LYS A 158 8.18 -0.31 19.15
C LYS A 158 6.76 0.06 18.74
N ASN A 159 6.37 -0.26 17.51
CA ASN A 159 5.02 0.02 17.02
C ASN A 159 4.01 -0.89 17.76
N PRO A 160 2.89 -0.36 18.29
CA PRO A 160 1.99 -1.10 19.16
C PRO A 160 1.07 -2.02 18.35
N HIS A 161 0.85 -1.71 17.07
CA HIS A 161 0.04 -2.53 16.17
C HIS A 161 0.80 -3.77 15.70
N ASN A 162 2.09 -3.62 15.42
CA ASN A 162 2.95 -4.76 15.06
C ASN A 162 4.40 -4.46 15.38
N VAL A 163 4.97 -5.24 16.29
CA VAL A 163 6.37 -5.11 16.75
C VAL A 163 7.38 -5.35 15.62
N ARG A 164 6.99 -6.09 14.56
CA ARG A 164 7.83 -6.31 13.37
C ARG A 164 7.87 -5.11 12.42
N TRP A 165 6.94 -4.17 12.55
CA TRP A 165 7.00 -2.93 11.78
C TRP A 165 8.13 -2.03 12.29
N GLY A 166 8.47 -1.02 11.49
CA GLY A 166 9.47 -0.03 11.88
C GLY A 166 9.12 0.67 13.20
N GLU A 167 10.15 1.09 13.92
CA GLU A 167 10.01 1.77 15.20
C GLU A 167 9.34 3.14 15.02
N MET A 168 8.48 3.50 15.98
CA MET A 168 7.87 4.82 16.01
C MET A 168 8.82 5.83 16.65
N LYS A 169 8.78 7.06 16.16
CA LYS A 169 9.43 8.22 16.79
C LYS A 169 8.38 9.09 17.45
N LEU A 170 8.59 9.39 18.72
CA LEU A 170 7.73 10.22 19.57
C LEU A 170 8.43 11.54 19.88
N TYR A 171 7.76 12.64 19.59
CA TYR A 171 8.24 14.00 19.85
C TYR A 171 7.39 14.64 20.95
N LEU A 172 7.94 15.64 21.64
CA LEU A 172 7.18 16.42 22.61
C LEU A 172 6.19 17.35 21.88
N PHE A 173 4.90 17.26 22.20
CA PHE A 173 3.83 18.01 21.52
C PHE A 173 4.11 19.52 21.50
N LYS A 174 4.48 20.10 22.65
CA LYS A 174 4.79 21.52 22.81
C LYS A 174 5.96 22.02 21.95
N GLN A 175 6.94 21.16 21.64
CA GLN A 175 8.04 21.51 20.73
C GLN A 175 7.57 21.53 19.28
N ILE A 176 6.67 20.62 18.92
CA ILE A 176 6.08 20.55 17.59
C ILE A 176 5.17 21.74 17.33
N GLU A 177 4.35 22.13 18.30
CA GLU A 177 3.51 23.33 18.23
C GLU A 177 4.37 24.57 17.97
N LYS A 178 5.43 24.78 18.76
CA LYS A 178 6.39 25.87 18.52
C LYS A 178 7.01 25.81 17.12
N ARG A 179 7.44 24.63 16.66
CA ARG A 179 8.00 24.43 15.33
C ARG A 179 6.98 24.71 14.22
N ALA A 180 5.72 24.39 14.44
CA ALA A 180 4.63 24.70 13.50
C ALA A 180 4.44 26.21 13.38
N LEU A 181 4.43 26.93 14.50
CA LEU A 181 4.38 28.39 14.52
C LEU A 181 5.60 29.02 13.82
N GLU A 182 6.81 28.46 13.99
CA GLU A 182 8.00 28.92 13.26
C GLU A 182 7.93 28.69 11.74
N VAL A 183 7.24 27.62 11.30
CA VAL A 183 7.14 27.25 9.88
C VAL A 183 6.03 28.03 9.17
N TRP A 184 4.89 28.19 9.84
CA TRP A 184 3.67 28.77 9.26
C TRP A 184 3.40 30.21 9.71
N GLY A 185 4.11 30.69 10.73
CA GLY A 185 3.99 32.04 11.28
C GLY A 185 2.84 32.21 12.27
N SER A 186 1.64 31.73 11.92
CA SER A 186 0.46 31.78 12.78
C SER A 186 -0.40 30.53 12.65
N GLU A 187 -1.18 30.25 13.70
CA GLU A 187 -2.16 29.15 13.70
C GLU A 187 -3.24 29.35 12.63
N GLU A 188 -3.62 30.60 12.36
CA GLU A 188 -4.58 30.94 11.30
C GLU A 188 -4.07 30.54 9.91
N GLU A 189 -2.76 30.71 9.64
CA GLU A 189 -2.19 30.30 8.36
C GLU A 189 -2.11 28.77 8.25
N LEU A 190 -1.80 28.07 9.34
CA LEU A 190 -1.84 26.61 9.38
C LEU A 190 -3.25 26.09 9.00
N GLU A 191 -4.29 26.66 9.59
CA GLU A 191 -5.67 26.23 9.33
C GLU A 191 -6.11 26.57 7.90
N LYS A 192 -5.77 27.77 7.38
CA LYS A 192 -5.99 28.09 5.95
C LYS A 192 -5.32 27.09 5.02
N GLN A 193 -4.08 26.69 5.32
CA GLN A 193 -3.37 25.69 4.53
C GLN A 193 -4.01 24.30 4.62
N ARG A 194 -4.62 23.97 5.76
CA ARG A 194 -5.38 22.73 5.95
C ARG A 194 -6.65 22.73 5.09
N GLU A 195 -7.43 23.80 5.12
CA GLU A 195 -8.62 23.98 4.29
C GLU A 195 -8.27 23.88 2.79
N LEU A 196 -7.24 24.59 2.34
CA LEU A 196 -6.76 24.52 0.94
C LEU A 196 -6.35 23.10 0.51
N ARG A 197 -5.74 22.32 1.41
CA ARG A 197 -5.39 20.92 1.13
C ARG A 197 -6.63 20.03 1.05
N GLU A 198 -7.63 20.26 1.89
CA GLU A 198 -8.89 19.51 1.83
C GLU A 198 -9.67 19.83 0.55
N GLU A 199 -9.80 21.11 0.18
CA GLU A 199 -10.43 21.51 -1.08
C GLU A 199 -9.75 20.85 -2.28
N LYS A 200 -8.42 20.89 -2.35
CA LYS A 200 -7.64 20.22 -3.42
C LYS A 200 -7.86 18.71 -3.42
N ARG A 201 -8.01 18.08 -2.25
CA ARG A 201 -8.28 16.65 -2.11
C ARG A 201 -9.67 16.31 -2.63
N VAL A 202 -10.70 17.08 -2.26
CA VAL A 202 -12.07 16.94 -2.76
C VAL A 202 -12.11 17.11 -4.28
N LEU A 203 -11.52 18.19 -4.81
CA LEU A 203 -11.46 18.45 -6.25
C LEU A 203 -10.76 17.31 -7.01
N SER A 204 -9.66 16.78 -6.46
CA SER A 204 -8.94 15.66 -7.07
C SER A 204 -9.76 14.37 -7.07
N LYS A 205 -10.50 14.08 -5.99
CA LYS A 205 -11.43 12.94 -5.92
C LYS A 205 -12.55 13.09 -6.95
N THR A 206 -13.16 14.26 -7.07
CA THR A 206 -14.22 14.54 -8.06
C THR A 206 -13.70 14.39 -9.49
N LYS A 207 -12.51 14.94 -9.80
CA LYS A 207 -11.88 14.77 -11.12
C LYS A 207 -11.59 13.31 -11.43
N LYS A 208 -11.07 12.54 -10.47
CA LYS A 208 -10.80 11.10 -10.62
C LYS A 208 -12.10 10.33 -10.88
N TYR A 209 -13.16 10.63 -10.13
CA TYR A 209 -14.48 10.03 -10.34
C TYR A 209 -15.03 10.31 -11.74
N ASN A 210 -15.02 11.57 -12.17
CA ASN A 210 -15.49 11.96 -13.50
C ASN A 210 -14.67 11.30 -14.62
N LYS A 211 -13.35 11.20 -14.45
CA LYS A 211 -12.47 10.48 -15.38
C LYS A 211 -12.84 9.01 -15.48
N ASN A 212 -13.08 8.35 -14.34
CA ASN A 212 -13.48 6.94 -14.29
C ASN A 212 -14.86 6.73 -14.93
N MET A 213 -15.83 7.62 -14.69
CA MET A 213 -17.14 7.58 -15.33
C MET A 213 -17.06 7.77 -16.85
N LYS A 214 -16.22 8.69 -17.33
CA LYS A 214 -15.98 8.88 -18.76
C LYS A 214 -15.36 7.62 -19.38
N ALA A 215 -14.37 7.02 -18.73
CA ALA A 215 -13.73 5.79 -19.20
C ALA A 215 -14.74 4.62 -19.26
N LEU A 216 -15.57 4.47 -18.22
CA LEU A 216 -16.62 3.46 -18.18
C LEU A 216 -17.61 3.63 -19.34
N ARG A 217 -18.10 4.85 -19.58
CA ARG A 217 -19.00 5.14 -20.72
C ARG A 217 -18.37 4.81 -22.07
N MET A 218 -17.08 5.08 -22.24
CA MET A 218 -16.37 4.73 -23.48
C MET A 218 -16.26 3.22 -23.67
N ASN A 219 -15.91 2.48 -22.62
CA ASN A 219 -15.85 1.01 -22.67
C ASN A 219 -17.20 0.37 -23.01
N VAL A 220 -18.29 0.85 -22.42
CA VAL A 220 -19.64 0.37 -22.73
C VAL A 220 -20.04 0.68 -24.17
N ARG A 221 -19.74 1.90 -24.66
CA ARG A 221 -20.00 2.27 -26.04
C ARG A 221 -19.23 1.40 -27.03
N SER A 222 -17.96 1.13 -26.76
CA SER A 222 -17.16 0.25 -27.62
C SER A 222 -17.64 -1.21 -27.59
N SER A 223 -18.18 -1.70 -26.47
CA SER A 223 -18.73 -3.06 -26.42
C SER A 223 -20.05 -3.21 -27.17
N LEU A 224 -20.86 -2.14 -27.27
CA LEU A 224 -22.08 -2.13 -28.09
C LEU A 224 -21.75 -1.94 -29.59
N TYR A 225 -20.72 -1.16 -29.90
CA TYR A 225 -20.26 -0.91 -31.27
C TYR A 225 -19.20 -1.94 -31.69
N ASN A 226 -19.62 -3.19 -31.89
CA ASN A 226 -18.75 -4.20 -32.52
C ASN A 226 -18.79 -4.01 -34.04
N LYS A 227 -17.75 -3.38 -34.59
CA LYS A 227 -17.52 -3.22 -36.04
C LYS A 227 -17.40 -4.55 -36.80
N THR A 228 -17.38 -5.68 -36.07
CA THR A 228 -17.34 -7.05 -36.62
C THR A 228 -18.73 -7.63 -36.90
N THR A 229 -19.82 -7.08 -36.36
CA THR A 229 -21.17 -7.63 -36.59
C THR A 229 -21.76 -7.17 -37.93
N SER A 230 -21.28 -6.06 -38.47
CA SER A 230 -21.61 -5.56 -39.80
C SER A 230 -20.33 -5.31 -40.59
N ALA A 231 -19.55 -6.37 -40.80
CA ALA A 231 -18.56 -6.34 -41.88
C ALA A 231 -19.33 -5.99 -43.16
N SER A 232 -18.98 -4.85 -43.78
CA SER A 232 -19.47 -4.46 -45.09
C SER A 232 -19.11 -5.58 -46.07
N HIS A 233 -20.08 -6.43 -46.36
CA HIS A 233 -19.99 -7.41 -47.43
C HIS A 233 -20.96 -6.95 -48.52
N GLU A 234 -20.66 -7.34 -49.75
CA GLU A 234 -21.54 -7.12 -50.88
C GLU A 234 -22.73 -8.07 -50.74
N HIS A 235 -23.96 -7.54 -50.83
CA HIS A 235 -25.17 -8.34 -50.62
C HIS A 235 -25.42 -9.24 -51.82
N GLU A 236 -25.22 -10.55 -51.64
CA GLU A 236 -25.70 -11.55 -52.59
C GLU A 236 -27.12 -11.98 -52.21
N PHE A 237 -28.10 -11.58 -53.01
CA PHE A 237 -29.50 -11.84 -52.74
C PHE A 237 -29.96 -13.24 -53.20
N GLY A 238 -30.85 -13.84 -52.40
CA GLY A 238 -31.44 -15.15 -52.64
C GLY A 238 -32.64 -15.13 -53.59
N SER A 239 -33.45 -16.19 -53.52
CA SER A 239 -34.71 -16.28 -54.23
C SER A 239 -35.68 -15.19 -53.76
N GLU A 240 -36.38 -14.59 -54.71
CA GLU A 240 -37.43 -13.61 -54.45
C GLU A 240 -38.73 -14.27 -53.97
N THR A 241 -39.40 -13.60 -53.05
CA THR A 241 -40.71 -13.95 -52.52
C THR A 241 -41.67 -12.85 -52.89
N TYR A 242 -42.81 -13.19 -53.48
CA TYR A 242 -43.84 -12.22 -53.83
C TYR A 242 -44.84 -12.09 -52.69
N ASN A 243 -45.11 -10.85 -52.27
CA ASN A 243 -46.09 -10.53 -51.25
C ASN A 243 -47.37 -10.02 -51.92
N GLU A 244 -48.39 -10.89 -51.97
CA GLU A 244 -49.68 -10.64 -52.64
C GLU A 244 -50.47 -9.46 -52.05
N GLU A 245 -50.25 -9.13 -50.77
CA GLU A 245 -51.01 -8.06 -50.08
C GLU A 245 -50.53 -6.65 -50.45
N GLU A 246 -49.23 -6.49 -50.71
CA GLU A 246 -48.60 -5.20 -50.99
C GLU A 246 -48.12 -5.08 -52.45
N ASP A 247 -48.35 -6.10 -53.27
CA ASP A 247 -47.96 -6.21 -54.69
C ASP A 247 -46.44 -5.98 -54.93
N ASN A 248 -45.62 -6.38 -53.95
CA ASN A 248 -44.17 -6.15 -53.92
C ASN A 248 -43.39 -7.47 -53.85
N TYR A 249 -42.16 -7.45 -54.36
CA TYR A 249 -41.20 -8.57 -54.24
C TYR A 249 -40.21 -8.26 -53.13
N SER A 250 -39.87 -9.26 -52.31
CA SER A 250 -38.77 -9.16 -51.35
C SER A 250 -37.73 -10.25 -51.57
N HIS A 251 -36.47 -9.92 -51.34
CA HIS A 251 -35.40 -10.91 -51.27
C HIS A 251 -34.53 -10.69 -50.04
N THR A 252 -33.99 -11.79 -49.51
CA THR A 252 -33.08 -11.76 -48.36
C THR A 252 -31.66 -12.09 -48.81
N CYS A 253 -30.68 -11.39 -48.25
CA CYS A 253 -29.28 -11.68 -48.50
C CYS A 253 -28.92 -13.06 -47.93
N LYS A 254 -28.07 -13.82 -48.63
CA LYS A 254 -27.68 -15.18 -48.20
C LYS A 254 -26.70 -15.16 -47.03
N THR A 255 -25.89 -14.13 -46.96
CA THR A 255 -24.78 -13.98 -46.00
C THR A 255 -25.14 -13.12 -44.80
N CYS A 256 -26.20 -12.32 -44.87
CA CYS A 256 -26.73 -11.57 -43.74
C CYS A 256 -28.26 -11.53 -43.74
N GLN A 257 -28.84 -11.14 -42.61
CA GLN A 257 -30.29 -11.04 -42.43
C GLN A 257 -30.87 -9.72 -42.98
N TYR A 258 -30.27 -9.16 -44.04
CA TYR A 258 -30.78 -7.96 -44.69
C TYR A 258 -31.83 -8.35 -45.75
N GLU A 259 -32.96 -7.65 -45.73
CA GLU A 259 -34.08 -7.84 -46.67
C GLU A 259 -34.26 -6.56 -47.48
N GLU A 260 -34.40 -6.71 -48.80
CA GLU A 260 -34.69 -5.63 -49.74
C GLU A 260 -36.03 -5.91 -50.43
N THR A 261 -36.92 -4.92 -50.40
CA THR A 261 -38.24 -4.93 -51.03
C THR A 261 -38.23 -4.04 -52.27
N PHE A 262 -38.77 -4.53 -53.38
CA PHE A 262 -38.77 -3.85 -54.67
C PHE A 262 -39.99 -4.23 -55.52
N GLU A 263 -40.35 -3.36 -56.46
CA GLU A 263 -41.42 -3.58 -57.44
C GLU A 263 -40.82 -4.08 -58.77
N LYS A 264 -41.47 -5.06 -59.42
CA LYS A 264 -41.13 -5.48 -60.79
C LYS A 264 -42.17 -4.92 -61.76
N MET A 265 -41.71 -4.17 -62.77
CA MET A 265 -42.54 -3.73 -63.91
C MET A 265 -42.77 -4.86 -64.92
#